data_AF-A0A8J6T1J6-F1
#
_entry.id   AF-A0A8J6T1J6-F1
#
_cell.length_a   1.000
_cell.length_b   1.000
_cell.length_c   1.000
_cell.angle_alpha   90.00
_cell.angle_beta   90.00
_cell.angle_gamma   90.00
#
_symmetry.space_group_name_H-M   'P 1'
#
loop_
_entity.id
_entity.type
_entity.pdbx_description
1 polymer ?
#
loop_
_entity_poly.entity_id
_entity_poly.type
_entity_poly.pdbx_seq_one_letter_code
_entity_poly.pdbx_strand_id
1 'polypeptide(L)'
;MTTGNLLCEVCYRPTTDPICSRRCQGLLKLKKRLSEDDLRRLVLVEVRKLPKDSSIAPGPLARIVLDELGGGPTEERDAFSLLRKTLFDLRREGGLRFFQKNKLIPKAKGPAEFQGCFEVRGS
;
A
#
# COMPACT_ATOMS: atom_id res chain seq x y z
N MET A 1 -22.94 4.41 -30.99
CA MET A 1 -22.58 4.19 -29.58
C MET A 1 -21.13 3.71 -29.55
N THR A 2 -20.19 4.61 -29.31
CA THR A 2 -18.77 4.27 -29.21
C THR A 2 -18.52 3.57 -27.88
N THR A 3 -18.30 2.25 -27.93
CA THR A 3 -17.72 1.47 -26.83
C THR A 3 -16.29 1.97 -26.62
N GLY A 4 -16.16 3.08 -25.89
CA GLY A 4 -14.87 3.55 -25.41
C GLY A 4 -14.25 2.43 -24.58
N ASN A 5 -13.03 2.03 -24.95
CA ASN A 5 -12.23 1.10 -24.16
C ASN A 5 -11.98 1.75 -22.78
N LEU A 6 -12.87 1.48 -21.82
CA LEU A 6 -12.67 1.85 -20.43
C LEU A 6 -11.44 1.08 -19.95
N LEU A 7 -10.37 1.81 -19.67
CA LEU A 7 -9.17 1.23 -19.06
C LEU A 7 -9.43 1.13 -17.56
N CYS A 8 -9.10 -0.01 -16.95
CA CYS A 8 -9.15 -0.14 -15.50
C CYS A 8 -8.14 0.83 -14.87
N GLU A 9 -8.57 1.69 -13.96
CA GLU A 9 -7.72 2.67 -13.25
C GLU A 9 -6.65 2.05 -12.33
N VAL A 10 -6.65 0.72 -12.23
CA VAL A 10 -5.71 -0.07 -11.42
C VAL A 10 -4.69 -0.79 -12.29
N CYS A 11 -5.13 -1.41 -13.40
CA CYS A 11 -4.28 -2.22 -14.27
C CYS A 11 -3.90 -1.52 -15.59
N TYR A 12 -4.56 -0.39 -15.92
CA TYR A 12 -4.52 0.34 -17.20
C TYR A 12 -4.73 -0.52 -18.46
N ARG A 13 -5.31 -1.71 -18.30
CA ARG A 13 -5.75 -2.58 -19.40
C ARG A 13 -7.26 -2.38 -19.64
N PRO A 14 -7.77 -2.77 -20.82
CA PRO A 14 -9.21 -2.78 -21.07
C PRO A 14 -9.96 -3.54 -19.99
N THR A 15 -11.06 -2.98 -19.48
CA THR A 15 -11.92 -3.62 -18.47
C THR A 15 -12.55 -4.94 -18.93
N THR A 16 -12.49 -5.21 -20.24
CA THR A 16 -12.90 -6.48 -20.87
C THR A 16 -11.84 -7.59 -20.73
N ASP A 17 -10.61 -7.28 -20.30
CA ASP A 17 -9.56 -8.27 -20.06
C ASP A 17 -9.92 -9.13 -18.83
N PRO A 18 -10.07 -10.47 -18.97
CA PRO A 18 -10.45 -11.36 -17.87
C PRO A 18 -9.43 -11.39 -16.72
N ILE A 19 -8.15 -11.11 -17.00
CA ILE A 19 -7.09 -11.00 -15.97
C ILE A 19 -7.22 -9.68 -15.22
N CYS A 20 -7.59 -8.61 -15.93
CA CYS A 20 -7.91 -7.34 -15.29
C CYS A 20 -9.15 -7.48 -14.39
N SER A 21 -10.16 -8.27 -14.80
CA SER A 21 -11.43 -8.40 -14.06
C SER A 21 -11.27 -8.85 -12.60
N ARG A 22 -10.54 -9.93 -12.29
CA ARG A 22 -10.46 -10.43 -10.90
C ARG A 22 -9.60 -9.56 -10.00
N ARG A 23 -8.41 -9.18 -10.47
CA ARG A 23 -7.42 -8.43 -9.68
C ARG A 23 -7.79 -6.95 -9.54
N CYS A 24 -8.32 -6.33 -10.59
CA CYS A 24 -8.88 -4.98 -10.46
C CYS A 24 -10.13 -4.95 -9.59
N GLN A 25 -11.01 -5.97 -9.65
CA GLN A 25 -12.23 -5.95 -8.84
C GLN A 25 -11.92 -6.02 -7.34
N GLY A 26 -10.90 -6.79 -6.91
CA GLY A 26 -10.43 -6.78 -5.52
C GLY A 26 -9.96 -5.39 -5.10
N LEU A 27 -9.06 -4.79 -5.88
CA LEU A 27 -8.52 -3.45 -5.63
C LEU A 27 -9.58 -2.34 -5.70
N LEU A 28 -10.56 -2.44 -6.59
CA LEU A 28 -11.68 -1.50 -6.70
C LEU A 28 -12.67 -1.66 -5.54
N LYS A 29 -12.92 -2.89 -5.04
CA LYS A 29 -13.73 -3.12 -3.83
C LYS A 29 -13.04 -2.53 -2.60
N LEU A 30 -11.74 -2.73 -2.45
CA LEU A 30 -10.93 -2.10 -1.41
C LEU A 30 -10.96 -0.57 -1.51
N LYS A 31 -10.70 0.01 -2.69
CA LYS A 31 -10.76 1.46 -2.92
C LYS A 31 -12.15 2.08 -2.72
N LYS A 32 -13.22 1.32 -2.94
CA LYS A 32 -14.59 1.80 -2.65
C LYS A 32 -14.89 1.84 -1.15
N ARG A 33 -14.24 0.98 -0.37
CA ARG A 33 -14.37 0.96 1.10
C ARG A 33 -13.47 1.99 1.76
N LEU A 34 -12.41 2.43 1.08
CA LEU A 34 -11.38 3.26 1.68
C LEU A 34 -10.79 4.26 0.68
N SER A 35 -10.88 5.55 1.02
CA SER A 35 -10.20 6.59 0.28
C SER A 35 -8.68 6.47 0.44
N GLU A 36 -7.90 7.04 -0.49
CA GLU A 36 -6.44 7.08 -0.37
C GLU A 36 -6.02 7.82 0.93
N ASP A 37 -6.79 8.82 1.35
CA ASP A 37 -6.56 9.57 2.59
C ASP A 37 -6.82 8.75 3.85
N ASP A 38 -7.88 7.94 3.87
CA ASP A 38 -8.16 7.06 5.02
C ASP A 38 -7.08 6.00 5.18
N LEU A 39 -6.60 5.44 4.07
CA LEU A 39 -5.47 4.50 4.08
C LEU A 39 -4.21 5.15 4.65
N ARG A 40 -3.89 6.36 4.19
CA ARG A 40 -2.75 7.13 4.67
C ARG A 40 -2.86 7.41 6.16
N ARG A 41 -4.05 7.81 6.62
CA ARG A 41 -4.33 8.07 8.03
C ARG A 41 -4.16 6.81 8.87
N LEU A 42 -4.73 5.69 8.46
CA LEU A 42 -4.59 4.40 9.15
C LEU A 42 -3.13 4.00 9.28
N VAL A 43 -2.37 4.07 8.19
CA VAL A 43 -0.93 3.77 8.20
C VAL A 43 -0.18 4.63 9.21
N LEU A 44 -0.42 5.94 9.21
CA LEU A 44 0.25 6.84 10.15
C LEU A 44 -0.16 6.57 11.60
N VAL A 45 -1.43 6.25 11.86
CA VAL A 45 -1.92 5.89 13.20
C VAL A 45 -1.25 4.61 13.69
N GLU A 46 -1.24 3.54 12.88
CA GLU A 46 -0.65 2.26 13.26
C GLU A 46 0.86 2.37 13.50
N VAL A 47 1.56 3.09 12.63
CA VAL A 47 3.01 3.31 12.79
C VAL A 47 3.32 4.18 14.03
N ARG A 48 2.43 5.10 14.42
CA ARG A 48 2.58 5.93 15.64
C ARG A 48 2.26 5.17 16.93
N LYS A 49 1.46 4.11 16.89
CA LYS A 49 1.21 3.23 18.04
C LYS A 49 2.44 2.39 18.41
N LEU A 50 3.39 2.24 17.49
CA LEU A 50 4.62 1.50 17.76
C LEU A 50 5.43 2.17 18.89
N PRO A 51 6.09 1.39 19.76
CA PRO A 51 6.96 1.94 20.78
C PRO A 51 8.01 2.86 20.17
N LYS A 52 8.48 3.83 20.95
CA LYS A 52 9.60 4.68 20.55
C LYS A 52 10.77 3.77 20.16
N ASP A 53 11.35 4.09 19.03
CA ASP A 53 12.42 3.32 18.41
C ASP A 53 12.06 1.92 17.84
N SER A 54 10.78 1.58 17.74
CA SER A 54 10.35 0.37 17.04
C SER A 54 10.11 0.61 15.56
N SER A 55 10.09 -0.48 14.78
CA SER A 55 9.75 -0.47 13.36
C SER A 55 8.88 -1.68 13.04
N ILE A 56 8.11 -1.58 11.96
CA ILE A 56 7.24 -2.67 11.49
C ILE A 56 7.53 -2.98 10.03
N ALA A 57 7.52 -4.27 9.68
CA ALA A 57 7.61 -4.67 8.29
C ALA A 57 6.28 -4.36 7.53
N PRO A 58 6.34 -4.02 6.23
CA PRO A 58 5.16 -3.73 5.43
C PRO A 58 4.12 -4.86 5.38
N GLY A 59 4.54 -6.13 5.48
CA GLY A 59 3.63 -7.27 5.45
C GLY A 59 2.69 -7.29 6.65
N PRO A 60 3.21 -7.37 7.88
CA PRO A 60 2.42 -7.23 9.11
C PRO A 60 1.58 -5.95 9.14
N LEU A 61 2.13 -4.81 8.69
CA LEU A 61 1.36 -3.57 8.60
C LEU A 61 0.18 -3.68 7.61
N ALA A 62 0.37 -4.33 6.45
CA ALA A 62 -0.70 -4.58 5.49
C ALA A 62 -1.79 -5.48 6.05
N ARG A 63 -1.41 -6.47 6.85
CA ARG A 63 -2.35 -7.34 7.55
C ARG A 63 -3.21 -6.55 8.54
N ILE A 64 -2.59 -5.74 9.40
CA ILE A 64 -3.32 -4.89 10.37
C ILE A 64 -4.27 -3.94 9.65
N VAL A 65 -3.78 -3.24 8.63
CA VAL A 65 -4.61 -2.32 7.84
C VAL A 65 -5.74 -3.07 7.15
N LEU A 66 -5.52 -4.27 6.62
CA LEU A 66 -6.56 -5.06 5.96
C LEU A 66 -7.63 -5.55 6.95
N ASP A 67 -7.21 -5.99 8.15
CA ASP A 67 -8.12 -6.46 9.20
C ASP A 67 -9.02 -5.32 9.68
N GLU A 68 -8.48 -4.12 9.87
CA GLU A 68 -9.24 -2.90 10.21
C GLU A 68 -10.28 -2.53 9.13
N LEU A 69 -10.04 -2.94 7.87
CA LEU A 69 -10.94 -2.71 6.75
C LEU A 69 -11.98 -3.81 6.57
N GLY A 70 -12.01 -4.81 7.47
CA GLY A 70 -12.84 -6.00 7.34
C GLY A 70 -12.54 -6.79 6.06
N GLY A 71 -11.29 -6.73 5.58
CA GLY A 71 -10.82 -7.47 4.43
C GLY A 71 -10.44 -8.90 4.78
N GLY A 72 -10.56 -9.80 3.80
CA GLY A 72 -10.20 -11.21 3.96
C GLY A 72 -8.77 -11.52 3.51
N PRO A 73 -8.21 -12.69 3.88
CA PRO A 73 -6.86 -13.11 3.46
C PRO A 73 -6.68 -13.19 1.94
N THR A 74 -7.78 -13.33 1.18
CA THR A 74 -7.77 -13.29 -0.29
C THR A 74 -7.39 -11.93 -0.87
N GLU A 75 -7.54 -10.87 -0.09
CA GLU A 75 -7.28 -9.47 -0.48
C GLU A 75 -5.89 -9.01 -0.04
N GLU A 76 -5.13 -9.84 0.70
CA GLU A 76 -3.85 -9.48 1.31
C GLU A 76 -2.80 -9.04 0.29
N ARG A 77 -2.73 -9.72 -0.86
CA ARG A 77 -1.77 -9.38 -1.91
C ARG A 77 -2.07 -8.03 -2.56
N ASP A 78 -3.35 -7.73 -2.73
CA ASP A 78 -3.82 -6.49 -3.33
C ASP A 78 -3.68 -5.32 -2.34
N ALA A 79 -4.06 -5.54 -1.07
CA ALA A 79 -3.86 -4.61 0.02
C ALA A 79 -2.37 -4.29 0.23
N PHE A 80 -1.49 -5.29 0.14
CA PHE A 80 -0.05 -5.09 0.21
C PHE A 80 0.48 -4.22 -0.94
N SER A 81 0.01 -4.45 -2.17
CA SER A 81 0.37 -3.60 -3.31
C SER A 81 -0.08 -2.14 -3.13
N LEU A 82 -1.31 -1.94 -2.65
CA LEU A 82 -1.85 -0.61 -2.35
C LEU A 82 -1.05 0.08 -1.24
N LEU A 83 -0.83 -0.63 -0.13
CA LEU A 83 -0.06 -0.16 1.02
C LEU A 83 1.36 0.21 0.61
N ARG A 84 2.02 -0.60 -0.21
CA ARG A 84 3.39 -0.33 -0.65
C ARG A 84 3.46 1.03 -1.33
N LYS A 85 2.54 1.35 -2.25
CA LYS A 85 2.47 2.69 -2.88
C LYS A 85 2.34 3.77 -1.80
N THR A 86 1.35 3.65 -0.91
CA THR A 86 1.08 4.61 0.17
C THR A 86 2.28 4.85 1.09
N LEU A 87 3.02 3.80 1.46
CA LEU A 87 4.21 3.92 2.30
C LEU A 87 5.30 4.75 1.61
N PHE A 88 5.52 4.56 0.31
CA PHE A 88 6.50 5.34 -0.45
C PHE A 88 6.07 6.79 -0.60
N ASP A 89 4.78 7.07 -0.82
CA ASP A 89 4.26 8.43 -0.90
C ASP A 89 4.42 9.15 0.45
N LEU A 90 3.99 8.53 1.55
CA LEU A 90 4.18 9.05 2.91
C LEU A 90 5.65 9.28 3.26
N ARG A 91 6.56 8.42 2.79
CA ARG A 91 8.00 8.61 2.97
C ARG A 91 8.52 9.81 2.18
N ARG A 92 8.10 9.99 0.93
CA ARG A 92 8.49 11.15 0.10
C ARG A 92 8.08 12.45 0.77
N GLU A 93 6.87 12.49 1.30
CA GLU A 93 6.32 13.63 2.04
C GLU A 93 6.95 13.81 3.43
N GLY A 94 7.72 12.83 3.89
CA GLY A 94 8.42 12.90 5.17
C GLY A 94 7.59 12.45 6.37
N GLY A 95 6.42 11.84 6.18
CA GLY A 95 5.65 11.23 7.26
C GLY A 95 6.23 9.91 7.79
N LEU A 96 7.07 9.24 6.99
CA LEU A 96 7.70 7.96 7.34
C LEU A 96 9.21 7.95 7.07
N ARG A 97 9.92 7.13 7.84
CA ARG A 97 11.31 6.73 7.65
C ARG A 97 11.39 5.23 7.39
N PHE A 98 12.21 4.83 6.42
CA PHE A 98 12.42 3.42 6.12
C PHE A 98 13.77 2.97 6.65
N PHE A 99 13.81 1.75 7.18
CA PHE A 99 15.00 1.12 7.73
C PHE A 99 15.21 -0.23 7.07
N GLN A 100 16.47 -0.61 6.88
CA GLN A 100 16.84 -1.97 6.47
C GLN A 100 18.07 -2.37 7.28
N LYS A 101 17.98 -3.50 7.98
CA LYS A 101 19.03 -3.95 8.92
C LYS A 101 19.40 -2.83 9.91
N ASN A 102 18.39 -2.18 10.50
CA ASN A 102 18.52 -1.03 11.41
C ASN A 102 19.20 0.23 10.85
N LYS A 103 19.48 0.29 9.54
CA LYS A 103 20.05 1.49 8.90
C LYS A 103 18.96 2.30 8.23
N LEU A 104 18.93 3.61 8.51
CA LEU A 104 18.03 4.54 7.84
C LEU A 104 18.33 4.57 6.34
N ILE A 105 17.30 4.43 5.53
CA ILE A 105 17.42 4.39 4.09
C ILE A 105 17.22 5.80 3.53
N PRO A 106 18.17 6.33 2.73
CA PRO A 106 18.09 7.68 2.17
C PRO A 106 16.83 7.86 1.33
N LYS A 107 16.15 9.02 1.47
CA LYS A 107 14.90 9.35 0.77
C LYS A 107 14.98 9.20 -0.76
N ALA A 108 16.18 9.33 -1.34
CA ALA A 108 16.42 9.19 -2.78
C ALA A 108 16.14 7.79 -3.33
N LYS A 109 16.20 6.72 -2.51
CA LYS A 109 15.96 5.35 -2.99
C LYS A 109 14.48 5.12 -3.26
N GLY A 110 14.11 4.99 -4.53
CA GLY A 110 12.75 4.70 -4.97
C GLY A 110 12.34 3.22 -4.81
N PRO A 111 11.08 2.88 -5.13
CA PRO A 111 10.57 1.50 -5.03
C PRO A 111 11.32 0.50 -5.92
N ALA A 112 11.81 0.96 -7.08
CA ALA A 112 12.55 0.14 -8.05
C ALA A 112 13.98 -0.19 -7.58
N GLU A 113 14.58 0.70 -6.77
CA GLU A 113 15.91 0.52 -6.20
C GLU A 113 15.88 -0.23 -4.87
N PHE A 114 14.68 -0.52 -4.36
CA PHE A 114 14.49 -1.29 -3.14
C PHE A 114 14.47 -2.79 -3.46
N GLN A 115 15.58 -3.45 -3.13
CA GLN A 115 15.67 -4.90 -3.09
C GLN A 115 15.68 -5.37 -1.63
N GLY A 116 14.75 -6.28 -1.29
CA GLY A 116 14.69 -6.94 0.01
C GLY A 116 13.69 -6.35 1.01
N CYS A 117 13.68 -6.95 2.21
CA CYS A 117 12.80 -6.54 3.30
C CYS A 117 13.25 -5.21 3.89
N PHE A 118 12.27 -4.38 4.27
CA PHE A 118 12.48 -3.12 4.94
C PHE A 118 11.42 -2.95 6.01
N GLU A 119 11.68 -2.02 6.92
CA GLU A 119 10.78 -1.70 8.02
C GLU A 119 10.47 -0.22 8.01
N VAL A 120 9.31 0.15 8.52
CA VAL A 120 8.83 1.53 8.55
C VAL A 120 8.70 2.01 9.98
N ARG A 121 9.03 3.29 10.18
CA ARG A 121 8.85 4.03 11.44
C ARG A 121 8.27 5.40 11.12
N GLY A 122 7.51 5.97 12.05
CA GLY A 122 7.11 7.38 12.00
C GLY A 122 8.33 8.30 11.97
N SER A 123 8.24 9.40 11.22
CA SER A 123 9.23 10.47 11.26
C SER A 123 9.23 11.22 12.58
#